data_AF-A0A934ZQG7-F1
#
_entry.id   AF-A0A934ZQG7-F1
#
_cell.length_a   1.000
_cell.length_b   1.000
_cell.length_c   1.000
_cell.angle_alpha   90.00
_cell.angle_beta   90.00
_cell.angle_gamma   90.00
#
_symmetry.space_group_name_H-M   'P 1'
#
loop_
_entity.id
_entity.type
_entity.pdbx_description
1 polymer ?
#
loop_
_entity_poly.entity_id
_entity_poly.type
_entity_poly.pdbx_seq_one_letter_code
_entity_poly.pdbx_strand_id
1 'polypeptide(L)'
;MTNPKTAPGPFRTHQLSSGDPYELSRGHAIFAAPTGHDGAGPNLRGGLVLDTDPLAPAVGVDAGIALTPDTMRAPDLAVGLGPERPGWGTTAPPLAVEYASVGQDEAELQQKITELHAAGTRWVWVVRLVGPRRVEVYEKGMAVKVVGSGQSLTAPGVLRNAVAIEALYDREAAHEVALRNLLQRRGYESLDAVRSEGREEGREEGREEGARSVLRAAINARAWTLSAAQSSRLDACHDLAQLTAWTVRAITAATVDDVFA
;
A
#
# COMPACT_ATOMS: atom_id res chain seq x y z
N MET A 1 -23.66 -17.41 -26.62
CA MET A 1 -23.30 -17.48 -25.19
C MET A 1 -24.40 -18.28 -24.49
N THR A 2 -24.17 -19.57 -24.27
CA THR A 2 -25.11 -20.42 -23.54
C THR A 2 -25.18 -19.97 -22.09
N ASN A 3 -26.39 -19.61 -21.66
CA ASN A 3 -26.74 -19.27 -20.28
C ASN A 3 -26.26 -20.39 -19.32
N PRO A 4 -25.80 -20.05 -18.12
CA PRO A 4 -24.77 -20.80 -17.45
C PRO A 4 -25.36 -22.07 -16.79
N LYS A 5 -24.57 -23.15 -16.87
CA LYS A 5 -24.86 -24.55 -16.52
C LYS A 5 -26.19 -24.82 -15.79
N THR A 6 -27.24 -25.11 -16.55
CA THR A 6 -28.53 -25.64 -16.05
C THR A 6 -28.49 -27.12 -15.61
N ALA A 7 -27.33 -27.77 -15.71
CA ALA A 7 -27.15 -29.15 -15.28
C ALA A 7 -27.12 -29.23 -13.74
N PRO A 8 -27.68 -30.28 -13.12
CA PRO A 8 -27.81 -30.39 -11.66
C PRO A 8 -26.48 -30.59 -10.90
N GLY A 9 -25.33 -30.60 -11.59
CA GLY A 9 -24.03 -30.99 -11.03
C GLY A 9 -23.91 -32.51 -10.82
N PRO A 10 -22.82 -32.98 -10.17
CA PRO A 10 -21.73 -32.18 -9.63
C PRO A 10 -20.74 -31.72 -10.72
N PHE A 11 -20.21 -30.51 -10.58
CA PHE A 11 -19.17 -29.97 -11.44
C PHE A 11 -17.76 -30.16 -10.87
N ARG A 12 -16.76 -29.94 -11.72
CA ARG A 12 -15.34 -29.84 -11.37
C ARG A 12 -14.81 -28.46 -11.73
N THR A 13 -13.78 -28.01 -11.03
CA THR A 13 -13.20 -26.66 -11.21
C THR A 13 -12.71 -26.41 -12.64
N HIS A 14 -12.11 -27.41 -13.29
CA HIS A 14 -11.65 -27.32 -14.69
C HIS A 14 -12.79 -27.21 -15.71
N GLN A 15 -14.04 -27.48 -15.31
CA GLN A 15 -15.21 -27.29 -16.17
C GLN A 15 -15.70 -25.83 -16.13
N LEU A 16 -15.23 -25.00 -15.19
CA LEU A 16 -15.52 -23.57 -15.12
C LEU A 16 -14.39 -22.80 -15.80
N SER A 17 -14.74 -21.70 -16.45
CA SER A 17 -13.81 -20.76 -17.08
C SER A 17 -13.85 -19.40 -16.41
N SER A 18 -12.77 -18.62 -16.52
CA SER A 18 -12.78 -17.21 -16.12
C SER A 18 -13.89 -16.46 -16.86
N GLY A 19 -14.72 -15.73 -16.11
CA GLY A 19 -15.91 -15.06 -16.64
C GLY A 19 -17.22 -15.84 -16.46
N ASP A 20 -17.18 -17.11 -16.04
CA ASP A 20 -18.37 -17.79 -15.55
C ASP A 20 -18.80 -17.15 -14.21
N PRO A 21 -20.08 -16.78 -14.00
CA PRO A 21 -20.55 -16.10 -12.79
C PRO A 21 -20.80 -17.08 -11.64
N TYR A 22 -19.84 -17.98 -11.40
CA TYR A 22 -20.01 -19.07 -10.44
C TYR A 22 -18.77 -19.32 -9.60
N GLU A 23 -19.01 -19.48 -8.29
CA GLU A 23 -18.16 -20.29 -7.43
C GLU A 23 -18.57 -21.77 -7.48
N LEU A 24 -17.77 -22.64 -6.87
CA LEU A 24 -18.05 -24.07 -6.77
C LEU A 24 -17.88 -24.59 -5.33
N SER A 25 -18.92 -25.26 -4.83
CA SER A 25 -19.04 -25.78 -3.47
C SER A 25 -19.27 -27.28 -3.49
N ARG A 26 -18.22 -28.11 -3.32
CA ARG A 26 -18.36 -29.59 -3.35
C ARG A 26 -19.16 -30.08 -4.56
N GLY A 27 -18.83 -29.54 -5.73
CA GLY A 27 -19.49 -29.83 -7.01
C GLY A 27 -20.77 -29.03 -7.30
N HIS A 28 -21.28 -28.23 -6.37
CA HIS A 28 -22.49 -27.42 -6.58
C HIS A 28 -22.11 -25.99 -6.99
N ALA A 29 -22.62 -25.53 -8.13
CA ALA A 29 -22.39 -24.17 -8.59
C ALA A 29 -23.15 -23.18 -7.69
N ILE A 30 -22.46 -22.12 -7.30
CA ILE A 30 -23.02 -21.02 -6.52
C ILE A 30 -22.97 -19.77 -7.37
N PHE A 31 -24.11 -19.12 -7.60
CA PHE A 31 -24.19 -17.91 -8.41
C PHE A 31 -23.51 -16.74 -7.72
N ALA A 32 -22.45 -16.22 -8.33
CA ALA A 32 -21.77 -15.01 -7.88
C ALA A 32 -22.53 -13.79 -8.42
N ALA A 33 -23.44 -13.27 -7.60
CA ALA A 33 -24.23 -12.10 -7.96
C ALA A 33 -23.35 -10.83 -7.96
N PRO A 34 -23.67 -9.82 -8.80
CA PRO A 34 -22.98 -8.54 -8.76
C PRO A 34 -23.08 -7.87 -7.38
N THR A 35 -22.00 -7.22 -6.95
CA THR A 35 -21.93 -6.52 -5.67
C THR A 35 -22.77 -5.24 -5.67
N GLY A 36 -23.51 -5.02 -4.58
CA GLY A 36 -24.24 -3.76 -4.33
C GLY A 36 -23.32 -2.54 -4.19
N HIS A 37 -23.88 -1.35 -4.38
CA HIS A 37 -23.14 -0.08 -4.37
C HIS A 37 -22.41 0.17 -3.03
N ASP A 38 -23.01 -0.26 -1.93
CA ASP A 38 -22.51 -0.18 -0.57
C ASP A 38 -21.36 -1.14 -0.28
N GLY A 39 -21.21 -2.22 -1.06
CA GLY A 39 -20.07 -3.16 -1.00
C GLY A 39 -18.97 -2.87 -2.02
N ALA A 40 -19.32 -2.36 -3.20
CA ALA A 40 -18.36 -2.12 -4.30
C ALA A 40 -17.28 -1.10 -3.93
N GLY A 41 -17.65 0.00 -3.27
CA GLY A 41 -16.70 1.01 -2.81
C GLY A 41 -15.73 0.49 -1.74
N PRO A 42 -16.23 -0.09 -0.64
CA PRO A 42 -15.39 -0.72 0.39
C PRO A 42 -14.44 -1.79 -0.16
N ASN A 43 -14.90 -2.67 -1.06
CA ASN A 43 -14.05 -3.69 -1.68
C ASN A 43 -12.81 -3.07 -2.34
N LEU A 44 -13.00 -2.08 -3.23
CA LEU A 44 -11.90 -1.35 -3.86
C LEU A 44 -10.91 -0.75 -2.84
N ARG A 45 -11.43 -0.16 -1.76
CA ARG A 45 -10.62 0.49 -0.73
C ARG A 45 -9.81 -0.51 0.09
N GLY A 46 -10.41 -1.63 0.48
CA GLY A 46 -9.67 -2.72 1.10
C GLY A 46 -8.58 -3.28 0.20
N GLY A 47 -8.86 -3.43 -1.10
CA GLY A 47 -7.86 -3.84 -2.09
C GLY A 47 -6.66 -2.88 -2.10
N LEU A 48 -6.91 -1.57 -2.21
CA LEU A 48 -5.87 -0.54 -2.14
C LEU A 48 -5.05 -0.61 -0.85
N VAL A 49 -5.72 -0.73 0.30
CA VAL A 49 -5.07 -0.74 1.62
C VAL A 49 -4.16 -1.96 1.79
N LEU A 50 -4.64 -3.13 1.37
CA LEU A 50 -3.91 -4.38 1.53
C LEU A 50 -2.78 -4.50 0.51
N ASP A 51 -3.01 -4.16 -0.76
CA ASP A 51 -2.01 -4.30 -1.83
C ASP A 51 -0.81 -3.36 -1.65
N THR A 52 -1.07 -2.17 -1.09
CA THR A 52 0.00 -1.21 -0.82
C THR A 52 0.86 -1.58 0.38
N ASP A 53 0.40 -2.45 1.31
CA ASP A 53 1.18 -2.77 2.52
C ASP A 53 2.60 -3.27 2.17
N PRO A 54 3.65 -2.84 2.89
CA PRO A 54 5.03 -3.16 2.52
C PRO A 54 5.39 -4.64 2.56
N LEU A 55 4.70 -5.47 3.35
CA LEU A 55 4.93 -6.93 3.40
C LEU A 55 3.95 -7.70 2.52
N ALA A 56 2.84 -7.07 2.11
CA ALA A 56 1.81 -7.76 1.36
C ALA A 56 2.36 -8.30 0.03
N PRO A 57 2.22 -9.62 -0.24
CA PRO A 57 2.31 -10.13 -1.60
C PRO A 57 1.12 -9.62 -2.44
N ALA A 58 1.13 -9.91 -3.74
CA ALA A 58 0.07 -9.50 -4.65
C ALA A 58 -1.34 -9.84 -4.10
N VAL A 59 -2.24 -8.87 -4.21
CA VAL A 59 -3.65 -8.97 -3.79
C VAL A 59 -4.54 -9.11 -5.02
N GLY A 60 -5.42 -10.11 -5.02
CA GLY A 60 -6.41 -10.32 -6.07
C GLY A 60 -7.81 -9.95 -5.60
N VAL A 61 -8.60 -9.40 -6.51
CA VAL A 61 -10.05 -9.17 -6.36
C VAL A 61 -10.79 -10.29 -7.08
N ASP A 62 -11.83 -10.85 -6.44
CA ASP A 62 -12.68 -11.91 -7.00
C ASP A 62 -11.89 -13.06 -7.64
N ALA A 63 -10.71 -13.34 -7.09
CA ALA A 63 -9.78 -14.28 -7.68
C ALA A 63 -10.28 -15.70 -7.42
N GLY A 64 -10.67 -16.43 -8.48
CA GLY A 64 -11.09 -17.82 -8.36
C GLY A 64 -9.92 -18.74 -7.96
N ILE A 65 -10.09 -19.44 -6.83
CA ILE A 65 -9.09 -20.33 -6.23
C ILE A 65 -9.64 -21.74 -6.16
N ALA A 66 -9.10 -22.65 -6.96
CA ALA A 66 -9.43 -24.07 -6.92
C ALA A 66 -8.80 -24.70 -5.66
N LEU A 67 -9.59 -24.77 -4.59
CA LEU A 67 -9.19 -25.36 -3.30
C LEU A 67 -9.09 -26.88 -3.39
N THR A 68 -9.99 -27.51 -4.15
CA THR A 68 -10.02 -28.94 -4.47
C THR A 68 -10.50 -29.13 -5.92
N PRO A 69 -10.47 -30.34 -6.51
CA PRO A 69 -11.01 -30.58 -7.85
C PRO A 69 -12.50 -30.24 -8.02
N ASP A 70 -13.26 -30.13 -6.92
CA ASP A 70 -14.69 -29.88 -6.89
C ASP A 70 -15.09 -28.68 -6.04
N THR A 71 -14.14 -27.88 -5.55
CA THR A 71 -14.40 -26.67 -4.77
C THR A 71 -13.51 -25.54 -5.27
N MET A 72 -14.13 -24.42 -5.64
CA MET A 72 -13.47 -23.19 -6.04
C MET A 72 -14.17 -22.01 -5.36
N ARG A 73 -13.39 -21.15 -4.70
CA ARG A 73 -13.89 -19.95 -4.01
C ARG A 73 -13.22 -18.70 -4.57
N ALA A 74 -13.98 -17.62 -4.61
CA ALA A 74 -13.52 -16.30 -5.02
C ALA A 74 -13.84 -15.33 -3.88
N PRO A 75 -12.96 -15.21 -2.86
CA PRO A 75 -13.14 -14.16 -1.87
C PRO A 75 -13.06 -12.78 -2.51
N ASP A 76 -13.77 -11.80 -1.94
CA ASP A 76 -13.77 -10.42 -2.46
C ASP A 76 -12.34 -9.89 -2.59
N LEU A 77 -11.49 -10.19 -1.60
CA LEU A 77 -10.05 -9.96 -1.67
C LEU A 77 -9.28 -11.21 -1.20
N ALA A 78 -8.21 -11.55 -1.90
CA ALA A 78 -7.25 -12.58 -1.50
C ALA A 78 -5.83 -12.02 -1.50
N VAL A 79 -5.17 -12.06 -0.35
CA VAL A 79 -3.77 -11.62 -0.19
C VAL A 79 -2.86 -12.82 -0.26
N GLY A 80 -1.92 -12.83 -1.21
CA GLY A 80 -0.90 -13.89 -1.30
C GLY A 80 -1.29 -15.06 -2.19
N LEU A 81 -1.83 -14.78 -3.38
CA LEU A 81 -2.18 -15.79 -4.40
C LEU A 81 -0.96 -16.38 -5.15
N GLY A 82 0.24 -15.85 -4.88
CA GLY A 82 1.44 -16.17 -5.65
C GLY A 82 1.54 -15.31 -6.94
N PRO A 83 2.41 -15.68 -7.89
CA PRO A 83 2.60 -14.92 -9.11
C PRO A 83 1.38 -14.99 -10.03
N GLU A 84 1.04 -13.86 -10.65
CA GLU A 84 -0.04 -13.76 -11.63
C GLU A 84 0.20 -14.66 -12.84
N ARG A 85 -0.82 -15.43 -13.21
CA ARG A 85 -0.78 -16.36 -14.34
C ARG A 85 -2.20 -16.70 -14.82
N PRO A 86 -2.37 -17.15 -16.08
CA PRO A 86 -3.67 -17.60 -16.56
C PRO A 86 -4.24 -18.78 -15.77
N GLY A 87 -5.57 -18.80 -15.60
CA GLY A 87 -6.30 -19.87 -14.94
C GLY A 87 -6.57 -19.61 -13.46
N TRP A 88 -7.11 -20.62 -12.78
CA TRP A 88 -7.46 -20.52 -11.35
C TRP A 88 -6.21 -20.52 -10.46
N GLY A 89 -6.27 -19.76 -9.38
CA GLY A 89 -5.34 -19.92 -8.27
C GLY A 89 -5.46 -21.35 -7.70
N THR A 90 -4.35 -21.92 -7.23
CA THR A 90 -4.32 -23.29 -6.68
C THR A 90 -3.74 -23.33 -5.27
N THR A 91 -3.44 -22.18 -4.69
CA THR A 91 -2.91 -22.02 -3.33
C THR A 91 -3.89 -21.20 -2.54
N ALA A 92 -4.31 -21.70 -1.38
CA ALA A 92 -5.16 -20.96 -0.47
C ALA A 92 -4.42 -19.71 0.01
N PRO A 93 -5.05 -18.52 -0.04
CA PRO A 93 -4.40 -17.29 0.37
C PRO A 93 -4.25 -17.32 1.90
N PRO A 94 -3.13 -16.86 2.48
CA PRO A 94 -3.00 -16.78 3.92
C PRO A 94 -4.05 -15.87 4.57
N LEU A 95 -4.49 -14.81 3.86
CA LEU A 95 -5.56 -13.91 4.27
C LEU A 95 -6.58 -13.75 3.13
N ALA A 96 -7.85 -13.98 3.44
CA ALA A 96 -9.00 -13.66 2.59
C ALA A 96 -9.91 -12.61 3.28
N VAL A 97 -10.61 -11.81 2.50
CA VAL A 97 -11.57 -10.81 2.99
C VAL A 97 -12.91 -10.97 2.26
N GLU A 98 -13.99 -10.84 3.01
CA GLU A 98 -15.38 -10.81 2.51
C GLU A 98 -16.07 -9.54 3.03
N TYR A 99 -16.88 -8.90 2.19
CA TYR A 99 -17.71 -7.75 2.51
C TYR A 99 -19.17 -8.17 2.59
N ALA A 100 -19.66 -8.34 3.82
CA ALA A 100 -21.04 -8.73 4.06
C ALA A 100 -21.92 -7.48 4.22
N SER A 101 -22.85 -7.29 3.28
CA SER A 101 -23.88 -6.24 3.33
C SER A 101 -25.31 -6.79 3.39
N VAL A 102 -26.30 -5.95 3.09
CA VAL A 102 -27.72 -6.31 3.04
C VAL A 102 -27.91 -7.48 2.06
N GLY A 103 -28.59 -8.54 2.53
CA GLY A 103 -28.87 -9.72 1.72
C GLY A 103 -27.78 -10.80 1.75
N GLN A 104 -26.73 -10.64 2.55
CA GLN A 104 -25.73 -11.70 2.77
C GLN A 104 -26.39 -13.00 3.25
N ASP A 105 -26.12 -14.10 2.57
CA ASP A 105 -26.41 -15.44 3.09
C ASP A 105 -25.32 -15.84 4.10
N GLU A 106 -25.70 -15.90 5.38
CA GLU A 106 -24.78 -16.23 6.47
C GLU A 106 -24.36 -17.71 6.45
N ALA A 107 -25.24 -18.62 6.01
CA ALA A 107 -24.91 -20.04 5.98
C ALA A 107 -23.89 -20.34 4.88
N GLU A 108 -24.06 -19.71 3.71
CA GLU A 108 -23.12 -19.81 2.60
C GLU A 108 -21.77 -19.18 2.96
N LEU A 109 -21.78 -18.00 3.62
CA LEU A 109 -20.56 -17.34 4.10
C LEU A 109 -19.81 -18.22 5.11
N GLN A 110 -20.50 -18.82 6.08
CA GLN A 110 -19.87 -19.75 7.03
C GLN A 110 -19.31 -21.01 6.35
N GLN A 111 -19.99 -21.51 5.31
CA GLN A 111 -19.47 -22.62 4.51
C GLN A 111 -18.18 -22.21 3.78
N LYS A 112 -18.15 -21.03 3.14
CA LYS A 112 -16.97 -20.49 2.46
C LYS A 112 -15.78 -20.33 3.41
N ILE A 113 -16.00 -19.75 4.60
CA ILE A 113 -14.97 -19.62 5.65
C ILE A 113 -14.42 -20.99 6.04
N THR A 114 -15.29 -21.99 6.25
CA THR A 114 -14.89 -23.35 6.61
C THR A 114 -14.00 -23.98 5.55
N GLU A 115 -14.37 -23.84 4.27
CA GLU A 115 -13.63 -24.41 3.15
C GLU A 115 -12.28 -23.71 2.92
N LEU A 116 -12.21 -22.39 3.07
CA LEU A 116 -10.96 -21.63 3.03
C LEU A 116 -10.01 -22.09 4.14
N HIS A 117 -10.50 -22.24 5.38
CA HIS A 117 -9.69 -22.75 6.48
C HIS A 117 -9.23 -24.20 6.26
N ALA A 118 -10.09 -25.05 5.71
CA ALA A 118 -9.74 -26.43 5.36
C ALA A 118 -8.63 -26.47 4.31
N ALA A 119 -8.65 -25.54 3.35
CA ALA A 119 -7.64 -25.42 2.30
C ALA A 119 -6.31 -24.75 2.76
N GLY A 120 -6.30 -24.13 3.94
CA GLY A 120 -5.08 -23.60 4.57
C GLY A 120 -5.07 -22.09 4.82
N THR A 121 -6.11 -21.35 4.42
CA THR A 121 -6.25 -19.93 4.76
C THR A 121 -6.24 -19.77 6.28
N ARG A 122 -5.35 -18.91 6.78
CA ARG A 122 -5.19 -18.69 8.22
C ARG A 122 -6.18 -17.65 8.73
N TRP A 123 -6.36 -16.55 8.00
CA TRP A 123 -7.28 -15.48 8.37
C TRP A 123 -8.36 -15.31 7.31
N VAL A 124 -9.61 -15.24 7.75
CA VAL A 124 -10.70 -14.67 6.96
C VAL A 124 -11.24 -13.46 7.72
N TRP A 125 -11.23 -12.30 7.08
CA TRP A 125 -11.81 -11.08 7.63
C TRP A 125 -13.15 -10.81 6.99
N VAL A 126 -14.22 -10.83 7.78
CA VAL A 126 -15.55 -10.47 7.30
C VAL A 126 -15.84 -9.03 7.72
N VAL A 127 -15.83 -8.11 6.75
CA VAL A 127 -16.17 -6.70 6.94
C VAL A 127 -17.69 -6.57 6.92
N ARG A 128 -18.27 -6.26 8.09
CA ARG A 128 -19.71 -6.14 8.25
C ARG A 128 -20.14 -4.70 7.97
N LEU A 129 -20.89 -4.53 6.89
CA LEU A 129 -21.34 -3.21 6.41
C LEU A 129 -22.73 -2.82 6.94
N VAL A 130 -23.46 -3.79 7.50
CA VAL A 130 -24.78 -3.61 8.13
C VAL A 130 -24.66 -3.52 9.65
N GLY A 131 -25.40 -2.59 10.24
CA GLY A 131 -25.36 -2.29 11.67
C GLY A 131 -24.06 -1.57 12.05
N PRO A 132 -23.60 -1.70 13.32
CA PRO A 132 -22.32 -1.16 13.74
C PRO A 132 -21.18 -1.74 12.88
N ARG A 133 -20.37 -0.83 12.30
CA ARG A 133 -19.20 -1.20 11.50
C ARG A 133 -18.24 -1.99 12.37
N ARG A 134 -17.91 -3.18 11.89
CA ARG A 134 -17.02 -4.12 12.57
C ARG A 134 -16.41 -5.07 11.56
N VAL A 135 -15.33 -5.71 11.99
CA VAL A 135 -14.74 -6.84 11.27
C VAL A 135 -14.76 -8.04 12.18
N GLU A 136 -15.33 -9.14 11.69
CA GLU A 136 -15.21 -10.45 12.32
C GLU A 136 -13.94 -11.12 11.78
N VAL A 137 -13.01 -11.42 12.69
CA VAL A 137 -11.73 -12.06 12.39
C VAL A 137 -11.87 -13.53 12.72
N TYR A 138 -11.89 -14.35 11.67
CA TYR A 138 -11.84 -15.80 11.75
C TYR A 138 -10.38 -16.22 11.56
N GLU A 139 -9.70 -16.52 12.67
CA GLU A 139 -8.37 -17.13 12.64
C GLU A 139 -8.50 -18.64 12.83
N LYS A 140 -7.81 -19.41 11.98
CA LYS A 140 -7.89 -20.87 11.97
C LYS A 140 -7.61 -21.47 13.35
N GLY A 141 -8.60 -22.19 13.89
CA GLY A 141 -8.50 -22.86 15.20
C GLY A 141 -8.75 -21.95 16.41
N MET A 142 -9.06 -20.67 16.18
CA MET A 142 -9.32 -19.69 17.24
C MET A 142 -10.81 -19.33 17.29
N ALA A 143 -11.27 -18.87 18.46
CA ALA A 143 -12.59 -18.26 18.57
C ALA A 143 -12.65 -16.96 17.74
N VAL A 144 -13.82 -16.70 17.13
CA VAL A 144 -14.04 -15.49 16.32
C VAL A 144 -13.84 -14.24 17.18
N LYS A 145 -13.04 -13.30 16.68
CA LYS A 145 -12.84 -12.00 17.32
C LYS A 145 -13.61 -10.92 16.57
N VAL A 146 -14.36 -10.10 17.29
CA VAL A 146 -15.01 -8.91 16.72
C VAL A 146 -14.15 -7.69 16.99
N VAL A 147 -13.85 -6.93 15.93
CA VAL A 147 -13.04 -5.71 15.99
C VAL A 147 -13.92 -4.54 15.53
N GLY A 148 -14.14 -3.57 16.42
CA GLY A 148 -15.00 -2.41 16.19
C GLY A 148 -14.22 -1.15 15.80
N SER A 149 -14.94 -0.06 15.60
CA SER A 149 -14.36 1.23 15.22
C SER A 149 -13.31 1.72 16.21
N GLY A 150 -12.26 2.37 15.69
CA GLY A 150 -11.09 2.82 16.45
C GLY A 150 -10.11 1.71 16.81
N GLN A 151 -10.37 0.46 16.43
CA GLN A 151 -9.46 -0.67 16.61
C GLN A 151 -8.80 -1.07 15.28
N SER A 152 -7.74 -1.86 15.37
CA SER A 152 -6.99 -2.31 14.20
C SER A 152 -6.90 -3.83 14.09
N LEU A 153 -6.79 -4.28 12.85
CA LEU A 153 -6.59 -5.65 12.43
C LEU A 153 -5.10 -5.92 12.20
N THR A 154 -4.67 -7.15 12.45
CA THR A 154 -3.30 -7.59 12.21
C THR A 154 -3.32 -8.96 11.55
N ALA A 155 -2.44 -9.18 10.57
CA ALA A 155 -2.15 -10.50 10.00
C ALA A 155 -0.63 -10.73 10.00
N PRO A 156 -0.03 -11.10 11.14
CA PRO A 156 1.43 -11.23 11.27
C PRO A 156 2.03 -12.19 10.24
N GLY A 157 3.06 -11.75 9.53
CA GLY A 157 3.69 -12.53 8.45
C GLY A 157 2.98 -12.42 7.08
N VAL A 158 1.87 -11.68 7.01
CA VAL A 158 1.19 -11.33 5.75
C VAL A 158 1.24 -9.82 5.52
N LEU A 159 0.93 -9.05 6.55
CA LEU A 159 0.96 -7.58 6.54
C LEU A 159 2.03 -7.08 7.50
N ARG A 160 2.75 -6.02 7.12
CA ARG A 160 3.69 -5.30 7.99
C ARG A 160 2.90 -4.49 9.01
N ASN A 161 1.91 -3.75 8.55
CA ASN A 161 1.21 -2.78 9.37
C ASN A 161 -0.13 -3.31 9.88
N ALA A 162 -0.55 -2.79 11.04
CA ALA A 162 -1.93 -2.91 11.45
C ALA A 162 -2.84 -2.05 10.55
N VAL A 163 -4.04 -2.55 10.30
CA VAL A 163 -5.05 -1.90 9.46
C VAL A 163 -6.21 -1.46 10.34
N ALA A 164 -6.40 -0.15 10.50
CA ALA A 164 -7.61 0.39 11.15
C ALA A 164 -8.84 -0.07 10.37
N ILE A 165 -9.90 -0.51 11.05
CA ILE A 165 -11.06 -1.08 10.33
C ILE A 165 -11.72 -0.07 9.40
N GLU A 166 -11.65 1.22 9.73
CA GLU A 166 -12.15 2.34 8.94
C GLU A 166 -11.55 2.34 7.54
N ALA A 167 -10.28 1.99 7.40
CA ALA A 167 -9.59 1.96 6.11
C ALA A 167 -10.20 0.93 5.13
N LEU A 168 -10.99 -0.02 5.62
CA LEU A 168 -11.68 -1.00 4.78
C LEU A 168 -13.01 -0.48 4.21
N TYR A 169 -13.53 0.67 4.65
CA TYR A 169 -14.81 1.18 4.14
C TYR A 169 -14.88 2.70 3.98
N ASP A 170 -14.11 3.48 4.74
CA ASP A 170 -14.00 4.93 4.63
C ASP A 170 -12.90 5.33 3.64
N ARG A 171 -13.18 6.34 2.83
CA ARG A 171 -12.30 6.75 1.72
C ARG A 171 -11.04 7.44 2.20
N GLU A 172 -11.15 8.37 3.13
CA GLU A 172 -10.01 9.15 3.59
C GLU A 172 -9.08 8.25 4.42
N ALA A 173 -9.66 7.43 5.31
CA ALA A 173 -8.88 6.45 6.08
C ALA A 173 -8.12 5.46 5.17
N ALA A 174 -8.74 5.01 4.08
CA ALA A 174 -8.08 4.12 3.11
C ALA A 174 -6.90 4.81 2.42
N HIS A 175 -7.08 6.06 1.98
CA HIS A 175 -6.03 6.83 1.32
C HIS A 175 -4.85 7.15 2.25
N GLU A 176 -5.12 7.50 3.51
CA GLU A 176 -4.08 7.77 4.51
C GLU A 176 -3.23 6.52 4.77
N VAL A 177 -3.86 5.36 4.91
CA VAL A 177 -3.15 4.08 5.08
C VAL A 177 -2.35 3.74 3.83
N ALA A 178 -2.94 3.89 2.63
CA ALA A 178 -2.24 3.64 1.37
C ALA A 178 -1.03 4.55 1.19
N LEU A 179 -1.16 5.86 1.49
CA LEU A 179 -0.05 6.81 1.46
C LEU A 179 1.08 6.39 2.40
N ARG A 180 0.76 6.07 3.65
CA ARG A 180 1.75 5.57 4.63
C ARG A 180 2.46 4.33 4.09
N ASN A 181 1.70 3.36 3.58
CA ASN A 181 2.26 2.11 3.07
C ASN A 181 3.20 2.35 1.87
N LEU A 182 2.79 3.20 0.92
CA LEU A 182 3.61 3.57 -0.25
C LEU A 182 4.88 4.31 0.13
N LEU A 183 4.82 5.20 1.12
CA LEU A 183 6.01 5.88 1.67
C LEU A 183 6.98 4.87 2.30
N GLN A 184 6.48 3.92 3.07
CA GLN A 184 7.30 2.88 3.69
C GLN A 184 7.97 1.96 2.66
N ARG A 185 7.30 1.69 1.52
CA ARG A 185 7.92 0.98 0.39
C ARG A 185 9.04 1.78 -0.28
N ARG A 186 9.04 3.11 -0.13
CA ARG A 186 10.11 4.00 -0.57
C ARG A 186 11.16 4.28 0.51
N GLY A 187 11.07 3.64 1.68
CA GLY A 187 12.02 3.81 2.78
C GLY A 187 11.67 4.95 3.74
N TYR A 188 10.51 5.59 3.59
CA TYR A 188 10.05 6.66 4.47
C TYR A 188 8.99 6.17 5.44
N GLU A 189 9.16 6.42 6.74
CA GLU A 189 8.15 6.04 7.73
C GLU A 189 6.87 6.88 7.65
N SER A 190 6.96 8.14 7.18
CA SER A 190 5.82 9.04 7.06
C SER A 190 6.10 10.21 6.11
N LEU A 191 5.05 10.98 5.78
CA LEU A 191 5.19 12.21 4.99
C LEU A 191 6.00 13.27 5.74
N ASP A 192 5.94 13.28 7.07
CA ASP A 192 6.71 14.21 7.89
C ASP A 192 8.21 13.86 7.89
N ALA A 193 8.57 12.58 7.71
CA ALA A 193 9.96 12.19 7.49
C ALA A 193 10.48 12.80 6.17
N VAL A 194 9.72 12.66 5.07
CA VAL A 194 10.05 13.27 3.76
C VAL A 194 10.20 14.78 3.88
N ARG A 195 9.23 15.45 4.54
CA ARG A 195 9.26 16.91 4.73
C ARG A 195 10.42 17.36 5.61
N SER A 196 10.83 16.55 6.57
CA SER A 196 11.93 16.90 7.47
C SER A 196 13.27 16.82 6.77
N GLU A 197 13.48 15.79 5.94
CA GLU A 197 14.67 15.64 5.09
C GLU A 197 14.79 16.80 4.10
N GLY A 198 13.75 17.07 3.30
CA GLY A 198 13.78 18.17 2.33
C GLY A 198 13.91 19.56 2.99
N ARG A 199 13.45 19.73 4.24
CA ARG A 199 13.69 20.97 4.98
C ARG A 199 15.15 21.11 5.39
N GLU A 200 15.83 20.01 5.73
CA GLU A 200 17.25 20.06 6.10
C GLU A 200 18.12 20.32 4.87
N GLU A 201 17.87 19.62 3.76
CA GLU A 201 18.53 19.87 2.47
C GLU A 201 18.38 21.34 2.06
N GLY A 202 17.15 21.88 2.07
CA GLY A 202 16.91 23.28 1.72
C GLY A 202 17.57 24.29 2.68
N ARG A 203 17.80 23.93 3.96
CA ARG A 203 18.57 24.78 4.88
C ARG A 203 20.05 24.75 4.56
N GLU A 204 20.60 23.59 4.21
CA GLU A 204 22.00 23.45 3.82
C GLU A 204 22.28 24.23 2.54
N GLU A 205 21.49 24.01 1.49
CA GLU A 205 21.57 24.75 0.23
C GLU A 205 21.45 26.26 0.45
N GLY A 206 20.49 26.70 1.28
CA GLY A 206 20.29 28.11 1.60
C GLY A 206 21.48 28.74 2.36
N ARG A 207 22.17 27.98 3.22
CA ARG A 207 23.40 28.46 3.89
C ARG A 207 24.54 28.62 2.90
N GLU A 208 24.72 27.67 1.99
CA GLU A 208 25.74 27.73 0.95
C GLU A 208 25.49 28.92 0.00
N GLU A 209 24.27 29.04 -0.54
CA GLU A 209 23.91 30.14 -1.45
C GLU A 209 24.05 31.50 -0.75
N GLY A 210 23.62 31.58 0.51
CA GLY A 210 23.83 32.75 1.36
C GLY A 210 25.32 33.10 1.51
N ALA A 211 26.18 32.13 1.81
CA ALA A 211 27.61 32.36 1.95
C ALA A 211 28.27 32.80 0.63
N ARG A 212 27.89 32.20 -0.52
CA ARG A 212 28.33 32.63 -1.85
C ARG A 212 27.90 34.08 -2.13
N SER A 213 26.64 34.42 -1.84
CA SER A 213 26.08 35.77 -2.02
C SER A 213 26.84 36.80 -1.18
N VAL A 214 27.09 36.50 0.10
CA VAL A 214 27.86 37.37 1.01
C VAL A 214 29.31 37.54 0.52
N LEU A 215 29.96 36.47 0.06
CA LEU A 215 31.30 36.56 -0.51
C LEU A 215 31.35 37.43 -1.77
N ARG A 216 30.40 37.26 -2.70
CA ARG A 216 30.28 38.12 -3.90
C ARG A 216 30.07 39.59 -3.50
N ALA A 217 29.23 39.84 -2.50
CA ALA A 217 29.01 41.19 -1.98
C ALA A 217 30.29 41.79 -1.37
N ALA A 218 31.04 41.01 -0.58
CA ALA A 218 32.30 41.45 0.01
C ALA A 218 33.37 41.78 -1.05
N ILE A 219 33.51 40.95 -2.09
CA ILE A 219 34.43 41.17 -3.21
C ILE A 219 34.05 42.45 -3.98
N ASN A 220 32.76 42.62 -4.29
CA ASN A 220 32.25 43.81 -4.97
C ASN A 220 32.46 45.08 -4.13
N ALA A 221 32.28 45.01 -2.80
CA ALA A 221 32.51 46.14 -1.90
C ALA A 221 33.98 46.59 -1.88
N ARG A 222 34.91 45.69 -2.22
CA ARG A 222 36.33 46.00 -2.43
C ARG A 222 36.68 46.47 -3.85
N ALA A 223 35.66 46.66 -4.70
CA ALA A 223 35.79 47.00 -6.12
C ALA A 223 36.62 45.98 -6.92
N TRP A 224 36.65 44.72 -6.47
CA TRP A 224 37.25 43.63 -7.23
C TRP A 224 36.23 42.96 -8.12
N THR A 225 36.67 42.44 -9.26
CA THR A 225 35.86 41.63 -10.17
C THR A 225 36.37 40.19 -10.15
N LEU A 226 35.44 39.24 -10.08
CA LEU A 226 35.78 37.83 -10.23
C LEU A 226 36.05 37.53 -11.70
N SER A 227 37.14 36.84 -11.98
CA SER A 227 37.32 36.18 -13.29
C SER A 227 36.26 35.08 -13.47
N ALA A 228 36.03 34.68 -14.72
CA ALA A 228 35.12 33.56 -15.02
C ALA A 228 35.51 32.28 -14.26
N ALA A 229 36.81 32.00 -14.15
CA ALA A 229 37.33 30.84 -13.42
C ALA A 229 37.02 30.92 -11.91
N GLN A 230 37.18 32.10 -11.29
CA GLN A 230 36.87 32.27 -9.86
C GLN A 230 35.37 32.22 -9.58
N SER A 231 34.53 32.78 -10.46
CA SER A 231 33.08 32.66 -10.33
C SER A 231 32.67 31.19 -10.39
N SER A 232 33.14 30.44 -11.39
CA SER A 232 32.85 29.01 -11.49
C SER A 232 33.36 28.22 -10.29
N ARG A 233 34.54 28.56 -9.75
CA ARG A 233 35.08 27.93 -8.53
C ARG A 233 34.22 28.22 -7.30
N LEU A 234 33.69 29.43 -7.18
CA LEU A 234 32.78 29.81 -6.10
C LEU A 234 31.44 29.07 -6.20
N ASP A 235 30.85 29.03 -7.41
CA ASP A 235 29.56 28.38 -7.66
C ASP A 235 29.63 26.87 -7.41
N ALA A 236 30.76 26.23 -7.76
CA ALA A 236 30.97 24.80 -7.54
C ALA A 236 31.38 24.43 -6.10
N CYS A 237 31.63 25.40 -5.22
CA CYS A 237 32.08 25.13 -3.85
C CYS A 237 30.87 24.91 -2.94
N HIS A 238 30.68 23.68 -2.48
CA HIS A 238 29.64 23.28 -1.51
C HIS A 238 30.15 23.19 -0.06
N ASP A 239 31.44 23.43 0.17
CA ASP A 239 31.99 23.45 1.53
C ASP A 239 31.73 24.81 2.20
N LEU A 240 30.74 24.82 3.10
CA LEU A 240 30.36 26.03 3.84
C LEU A 240 31.51 26.61 4.68
N ALA A 241 32.42 25.79 5.20
CA ALA A 241 33.58 26.26 5.95
C ALA A 241 34.59 26.94 5.02
N GLN A 242 34.80 26.38 3.83
CA GLN A 242 35.64 26.99 2.80
C GLN A 242 35.07 28.31 2.29
N LEU A 243 33.75 28.36 2.03
CA LEU A 243 33.04 29.59 1.65
C LEU A 243 33.21 30.66 2.75
N THR A 244 33.01 30.29 4.00
CA THR A 244 33.19 31.19 5.16
C THR A 244 34.64 31.68 5.27
N ALA A 245 35.63 30.80 5.08
CA ALA A 245 37.04 31.15 5.11
C ALA A 245 37.42 32.13 3.98
N TRP A 246 36.85 31.97 2.79
CA TRP A 246 36.99 32.93 1.70
C TRP A 246 36.30 34.26 2.03
N THR A 247 35.10 34.24 2.61
CA THR A 247 34.42 35.46 3.08
C THR A 247 35.26 36.24 4.07
N VAL A 248 35.85 35.57 5.07
CA VAL A 248 36.74 36.22 6.05
C VAL A 248 38.01 36.77 5.38
N ARG A 249 38.63 35.99 4.49
CA ARG A 249 39.82 36.43 3.76
C ARG A 249 39.57 37.63 2.86
N ALA A 250 38.40 37.71 2.24
CA ALA A 250 38.01 38.86 1.42
C ALA A 250 38.04 40.19 2.22
N ILE A 251 37.91 40.15 3.54
CA ILE A 251 37.97 41.34 4.39
C ILE A 251 39.40 41.91 4.46
N THR A 252 40.43 41.06 4.54
CA THR A 252 41.82 41.49 4.83
C THR A 252 42.79 41.29 3.66
N ALA A 253 42.43 40.51 2.64
CA ALA A 253 43.29 40.23 1.50
C ALA A 253 43.73 41.50 0.75
N ALA A 254 44.90 41.43 0.11
CA ALA A 254 45.41 42.51 -0.73
C ALA A 254 44.86 42.43 -2.16
N THR A 255 44.61 41.21 -2.65
CA THR A 255 44.08 40.94 -3.99
C THR A 255 42.93 39.93 -3.95
N VAL A 256 42.16 39.86 -5.04
CA VAL A 256 41.10 38.85 -5.20
C VAL A 256 41.66 37.42 -5.28
N ASP A 257 42.88 37.24 -5.80
CA ASP A 257 43.51 35.92 -5.89
C ASP A 257 43.86 35.36 -4.50
N ASP A 258 44.30 36.22 -3.56
CA ASP A 258 44.61 35.85 -2.17
C ASP A 258 43.37 35.34 -1.41
N VAL A 259 42.16 35.74 -1.84
CA VAL A 259 40.91 35.25 -1.25
C VAL A 259 40.76 33.76 -1.49
N PHE A 260 41.12 33.28 -2.68
CA PHE A 260 40.94 31.90 -3.13
C PHE A 260 42.20 31.04 -3.03
N ALA A 261 43.33 31.61 -2.58
CA ALA A 261 44.55 30.86 -2.26
C ALA A 261 44.31 29.81 -1.16
#